data_AF-A0AAX7VCL9-F1
#
_entry.id   AF-A0AAX7VCL9-F1
#
_cell.length_a   1.000
_cell.length_b   1.000
_cell.length_c   1.000
_cell.angle_alpha   90.00
_cell.angle_beta   90.00
_cell.angle_gamma   90.00
#
_symmetry.space_group_name_H-M   'P 1'
#
loop_
_entity.id
_entity.type
_entity.pdbx_description
1 polymer ?
#
loop_
_entity_poly.entity_id
_entity_poly.type
_entity_poly.pdbx_seq_one_letter_code
_entity_poly.pdbx_strand_id
1 'polypeptide(L)'
;MAAVDVEDESILASIFKDSFPDSWRDNPDFAAYLSELSSFGVEKLGREPERLAEERAQILQQTRELAFSNYQTFIRTADCTEHIYRDFGRVESSVSRLLDKLPRFGENCRHFMKEAEEIGASRRMNSLTLNRHTEILEILEIPQLMDTCVRNGYYEEALELAAYVKRLEKKHSSLPVIQGIVREVRQSAQLMLNQLLQQLRSNSQLPVCLRVIGYLRRMDVFTEAELRVKFLQARSTWLHSILAAIPENDAYFHITKTIEACRVHMFDIITQYRAIFSDEDPLVPPAGGLMAVNEGAIFHGWVVHKVAEFLETLERDLQRGVGSRLDSLLGQCMYFGLSFSRVGADFRGQLAPMFQRVAVDTFRGAVKEAVEKFQEDMNLYTLIALPSVLAGTIPVVAPAPQPGTLQPPMSLLDFQPLACFLNNILTAFNDLRLCCPIGVVENVTKCLEEALKMVTRQILVFHWAEETAFSSREKELFIQFCCAYAEDLLPFLNRCLQVLFPPAQLALILGEDSQQRLSLFLRLKRTR
;
A
#
# COMPACT_ATOMS: atom_id res chain seq x y z
N MET A 1 95.32 12.56 116.32
CA MET A 1 95.52 12.11 117.71
C MET A 1 94.22 12.47 118.42
N ALA A 2 93.46 11.57 119.03
CA ALA A 2 93.64 10.17 119.39
C ALA A 2 92.39 9.37 118.98
N ALA A 3 92.51 8.05 118.84
CA ALA A 3 91.34 7.19 118.90
C ALA A 3 90.78 7.33 120.32
N VAL A 4 89.69 8.07 120.47
CA VAL A 4 88.96 8.18 121.74
C VAL A 4 87.94 7.04 121.73
N ASP A 5 88.01 6.21 122.76
CA ASP A 5 87.25 4.98 122.91
C ASP A 5 85.74 5.24 122.80
N VAL A 6 85.04 4.39 122.04
CA VAL A 6 83.57 4.40 121.86
C VAL A 6 82.82 4.34 123.20
N GLU A 7 83.49 3.89 124.27
CA GLU A 7 82.96 3.89 125.63
C GLU A 7 82.81 5.31 126.20
N ASP A 8 83.69 6.27 125.87
CA ASP A 8 83.63 7.66 126.36
C ASP A 8 82.50 8.48 125.68
N GLU A 9 82.22 8.25 124.39
CA GLU A 9 81.10 8.88 123.67
C GLU A 9 79.75 8.49 124.26
N SER A 10 79.60 7.23 124.67
CA SER A 10 78.38 6.71 125.31
C SER A 10 78.18 7.30 126.71
N ILE A 11 79.26 7.51 127.46
CA ILE A 11 79.22 8.11 128.80
C ILE A 11 78.82 9.59 128.72
N LEU A 12 79.41 10.37 127.82
CA LEU A 12 79.08 11.79 127.64
C LEU A 12 77.63 11.99 127.15
N ALA A 13 77.17 11.19 126.19
CA ALA A 13 75.76 11.22 125.75
C ALA A 13 74.78 10.79 126.86
N SER A 14 75.24 9.92 127.79
CA SER A 14 74.42 9.46 128.93
C SER A 14 74.35 10.48 130.08
N ILE A 15 75.40 11.27 130.32
CA ILE A 15 75.43 12.31 131.37
C ILE A 15 74.49 13.48 131.04
N PHE A 16 74.35 13.83 129.75
CA PHE A 16 73.48 14.92 129.29
C PHE A 16 72.13 14.46 128.70
N LYS A 17 71.71 13.22 129.03
CA LYS A 17 70.51 12.55 128.46
C LYS A 17 69.24 13.40 128.49
N ASP A 18 69.04 14.16 129.57
CA ASP A 18 67.83 14.96 129.78
C ASP A 18 67.95 16.41 129.24
N SER A 19 69.08 16.77 128.62
CA SER A 19 69.36 18.14 128.16
C SER A 19 69.08 18.40 126.67
N PHE A 20 68.83 17.35 125.85
CA PHE A 20 68.70 17.48 124.38
C PHE A 20 67.55 16.64 123.75
N PRO A 21 66.92 17.11 122.64
CA PRO A 21 65.83 16.39 121.94
C PRO A 21 66.28 15.05 121.31
N ASP A 22 65.39 14.05 121.30
CA ASP A 22 65.69 12.69 120.81
C ASP A 22 66.15 12.62 119.34
N SER A 23 65.65 13.51 118.47
CA SER A 23 65.96 13.51 117.03
C SER A 23 67.41 13.86 116.68
N TRP A 24 68.19 14.37 117.63
CA TRP A 24 69.60 14.74 117.41
C TRP A 24 70.57 13.61 117.74
N ARG A 25 70.09 12.54 118.40
CA ARG A 25 70.93 11.38 118.77
C ARG A 25 71.29 10.49 117.58
N ASP A 26 70.46 10.50 116.53
CA ASP A 26 70.67 9.68 115.32
C ASP A 26 71.54 10.38 114.25
N ASN A 27 71.92 11.65 114.47
CA ASN A 27 72.78 12.37 113.55
C ASN A 27 74.26 12.12 113.90
N PRO A 28 75.05 11.43 113.06
CA PRO A 28 76.44 11.10 113.35
C PRO A 28 77.32 12.35 113.57
N ASP A 29 76.96 13.47 112.94
CA ASP A 29 77.69 14.73 113.07
C ASP A 29 77.53 15.36 114.47
N PHE A 30 76.45 15.02 115.20
CA PHE A 30 76.20 15.54 116.54
C PHE A 30 77.12 14.92 117.59
N ALA A 31 77.35 13.61 117.53
CA ALA A 31 78.25 12.90 118.44
C ALA A 31 79.72 13.33 118.25
N ALA A 32 80.15 13.48 117.00
CA ALA A 32 81.48 13.97 116.66
C ALA A 32 81.71 15.40 117.21
N TYR A 33 80.71 16.27 117.11
CA TYR A 33 80.80 17.65 117.61
C TYR A 33 80.84 17.73 119.15
N LEU A 34 80.12 16.86 119.87
CA LEU A 34 80.18 16.76 121.34
C LEU A 34 81.56 16.29 121.84
N SER A 35 82.17 15.33 121.15
CA SER A 35 83.55 14.88 121.42
C SER A 35 84.55 16.03 121.20
N GLU A 36 84.38 16.79 120.11
CA GLU A 36 85.21 17.96 119.81
C GLU A 36 85.07 19.07 120.89
N LEU A 37 83.84 19.33 121.35
CA LEU A 37 83.54 20.24 122.47
C LEU A 37 84.26 19.83 123.76
N SER A 38 84.30 18.54 124.10
CA SER A 38 84.97 18.03 125.31
C SER A 38 86.50 18.21 125.29
N SER A 39 87.08 18.39 124.09
CA SER A 39 88.51 18.64 123.90
C SER A 39 88.90 20.13 124.02
N PHE A 40 87.93 21.04 124.14
CA PHE A 40 88.19 22.48 124.23
C PHE A 40 88.41 22.96 125.67
N GLY A 41 89.39 23.86 125.85
CA GLY A 41 89.62 24.54 127.13
C GLY A 41 88.51 25.55 127.46
N VAL A 42 88.35 25.88 128.75
CA VAL A 42 87.23 26.70 129.29
C VAL A 42 87.01 28.02 128.54
N GLU A 43 88.08 28.70 128.09
CA GLU A 43 87.94 29.95 127.31
C GLU A 43 87.35 29.73 125.91
N LYS A 44 87.63 28.60 125.26
CA LYS A 44 87.07 28.28 123.93
C LYS A 44 85.61 27.82 124.04
N LEU A 45 85.31 27.00 125.05
CA LEU A 45 83.95 26.51 125.29
C LEU A 45 82.96 27.65 125.61
N GLY A 46 83.43 28.71 126.29
CA GLY A 46 82.62 29.91 126.54
C GLY A 46 82.29 30.74 125.29
N ARG A 47 83.09 30.65 124.22
CA ARG A 47 82.89 31.39 122.96
C ARG A 47 82.21 30.58 121.85
N GLU A 48 82.07 29.27 122.03
CA GLU A 48 81.47 28.39 121.03
C GLU A 48 79.97 28.66 120.75
N PRO A 49 79.13 29.02 121.74
CA PRO A 49 77.74 29.42 121.48
C PRO A 49 77.64 30.67 120.61
N GLU A 50 78.55 31.63 120.81
CA GLU A 50 78.63 32.87 120.02
C GLU A 50 79.07 32.54 118.58
N ARG A 51 80.06 31.65 118.41
CA ARG A 51 80.52 31.19 117.09
C ARG A 51 79.41 30.49 116.30
N LEU A 52 78.68 29.56 116.92
CA LEU A 52 77.57 28.85 116.27
C LEU A 52 76.40 29.80 115.95
N ALA A 53 76.14 30.78 116.82
CA ALA A 53 75.13 31.80 116.55
C ALA A 53 75.53 32.67 115.35
N GLU A 54 76.81 33.05 115.25
CA GLU A 54 77.36 33.76 114.08
C GLU A 54 77.29 32.92 112.81
N GLU A 55 77.67 31.64 112.85
CA GLU A 55 77.66 30.76 111.68
C GLU A 55 76.24 30.46 111.19
N ARG A 56 75.30 30.22 112.11
CA ARG A 56 73.87 30.09 111.77
C ARG A 56 73.32 31.39 111.19
N ALA A 57 73.67 32.53 111.78
CA ALA A 57 73.26 33.83 111.24
C ALA A 57 73.84 34.01 109.83
N GLN A 58 75.09 33.60 109.59
CA GLN A 58 75.76 33.67 108.30
C GLN A 58 75.11 32.76 107.25
N ILE A 59 74.73 31.53 107.58
CA ILE A 59 74.05 30.61 106.64
C ILE A 59 72.63 31.09 106.35
N LEU A 60 71.90 31.58 107.35
CA LEU A 60 70.58 32.18 107.13
C LEU A 60 70.68 33.46 106.30
N GLN A 61 71.74 34.25 106.51
CA GLN A 61 72.03 35.42 105.70
C GLN A 61 72.35 35.01 104.27
N GLN A 62 73.22 34.01 104.03
CA GLN A 62 73.55 33.49 102.70
C GLN A 62 72.35 32.87 101.99
N THR A 63 71.48 32.15 102.70
CA THR A 63 70.27 31.56 102.11
C THR A 63 69.24 32.64 101.77
N ARG A 64 69.09 33.64 102.64
CA ARG A 64 68.27 34.83 102.35
C ARG A 64 68.87 35.66 101.23
N GLU A 65 70.18 35.82 101.17
CA GLU A 65 70.89 36.50 100.09
C GLU A 65 70.73 35.73 98.80
N LEU A 66 70.83 34.39 98.79
CA LEU A 66 70.64 33.59 97.58
C LEU A 66 69.18 33.62 97.10
N ALA A 67 68.24 33.53 98.05
CA ALA A 67 66.82 33.67 97.77
C ALA A 67 66.48 35.09 97.30
N PHE A 68 67.08 36.14 97.85
CA PHE A 68 66.83 37.55 97.51
C PHE A 68 67.63 38.02 96.29
N SER A 69 68.81 37.48 96.03
CA SER A 69 69.61 37.77 94.83
C SER A 69 68.99 37.09 93.62
N ASN A 70 68.33 35.93 93.82
CA ASN A 70 67.76 35.13 92.74
C ASN A 70 66.24 34.95 92.80
N TYR A 71 65.48 35.70 93.63
CA TYR A 71 64.01 35.56 93.69
C TYR A 71 63.38 35.86 92.33
N GLN A 72 63.93 36.81 91.57
CA GLN A 72 63.48 37.10 90.22
C GLN A 72 63.65 35.90 89.30
N THR A 73 64.72 35.12 89.46
CA THR A 73 64.93 33.91 88.66
C THR A 73 63.90 32.86 89.02
N PHE A 74 63.62 32.62 90.32
CA PHE A 74 62.61 31.65 90.74
C PHE A 74 61.19 32.03 90.32
N ILE A 75 60.80 33.31 90.47
CA ILE A 75 59.50 33.80 89.99
C ILE A 75 59.42 33.67 88.48
N ARG A 76 60.45 34.10 87.74
CA ARG A 76 60.48 33.95 86.28
C ARG A 76 60.42 32.50 85.85
N THR A 77 61.06 31.57 86.56
CA THR A 77 61.00 30.14 86.24
C THR A 77 59.61 29.57 86.52
N ALA A 78 58.97 29.94 87.62
CA ALA A 78 57.59 29.54 87.92
C ALA A 78 56.61 30.10 86.89
N ASP A 79 56.68 31.40 86.60
CA ASP A 79 55.87 32.08 85.59
C ASP A 79 56.10 31.48 84.19
N CYS A 80 57.36 31.26 83.79
CA CYS A 80 57.66 30.58 82.53
C CYS A 80 57.06 29.18 82.49
N THR A 81 57.12 28.42 83.58
CA THR A 81 56.56 27.06 83.64
C THR A 81 55.04 27.08 83.52
N GLU A 82 54.37 28.01 84.20
CA GLU A 82 52.91 28.18 84.08
C GLU A 82 52.51 28.61 82.66
N HIS A 83 53.25 29.55 82.07
CA HIS A 83 53.07 29.96 80.69
C HIS A 83 53.25 28.79 79.71
N ILE A 84 54.29 27.97 79.91
CA ILE A 84 54.56 26.79 79.09
C ILE A 84 53.41 25.78 79.20
N TYR A 85 52.93 25.47 80.40
CA TYR A 85 51.79 24.54 80.57
C TYR A 85 50.53 25.06 79.88
N ARG A 86 50.24 26.36 80.01
CA ARG A 86 49.09 26.98 79.34
C ARG A 86 49.22 26.94 77.83
N ASP A 87 50.42 27.20 77.30
CA ASP A 87 50.67 27.18 75.86
C ASP A 87 50.64 25.76 75.31
N PHE A 88 51.14 24.75 76.04
CA PHE A 88 50.98 23.34 75.68
C PHE A 88 49.51 22.91 75.66
N GLY A 89 48.69 23.32 76.63
CA GLY A 89 47.25 23.06 76.62
C GLY A 89 46.53 23.74 75.43
N ARG A 90 46.99 24.93 75.03
CA ARG A 90 46.51 25.59 73.81
C ARG A 90 46.91 24.83 72.54
N VAL A 91 48.15 24.34 72.48
CA VAL A 91 48.64 23.53 71.36
C VAL A 91 47.85 22.23 71.27
N GLU A 92 47.68 21.51 72.37
CA GLU A 92 46.88 20.28 72.45
C GLU A 92 45.45 20.51 71.95
N SER A 93 44.77 21.53 72.47
CA SER A 93 43.40 21.85 72.04
C SER A 93 43.31 22.26 70.55
N SER A 94 44.38 22.82 69.99
CA SER A 94 44.43 23.21 68.57
C SER A 94 44.71 22.01 67.68
N VAL A 95 45.59 21.10 68.11
CA VAL A 95 45.89 19.84 67.43
C VAL A 95 44.66 18.92 67.43
N SER A 96 43.95 18.77 68.56
CA SER A 96 42.72 17.98 68.61
C SER A 96 41.64 18.54 67.67
N ARG A 97 41.45 19.87 67.64
CA ARG A 97 40.54 20.51 66.68
C ARG A 97 40.96 20.30 65.23
N LEU A 98 42.26 20.24 64.94
CA LEU A 98 42.76 19.94 63.60
C LEU A 98 42.48 18.48 63.23
N LEU A 99 42.78 17.53 64.12
CA LEU A 99 42.53 16.11 63.93
C LEU A 99 41.04 15.79 63.73
N ASP A 100 40.14 16.51 64.41
CA ASP A 100 38.69 16.35 64.22
C ASP A 100 38.18 16.94 62.89
N LYS A 101 38.74 18.08 62.46
CA LYS A 101 38.24 18.80 61.27
C LYS A 101 38.86 18.33 59.96
N LEU A 102 40.10 17.85 59.97
CA LEU A 102 40.83 17.45 58.76
C LEU A 102 40.13 16.31 57.98
N PRO A 103 39.60 15.24 58.64
CA PRO A 103 38.88 14.18 57.94
C PRO A 103 37.60 14.67 57.29
N ARG A 104 36.81 15.49 58.01
CA ARG A 104 35.57 16.10 57.50
C ARG A 104 35.86 17.03 56.31
N PHE A 105 36.93 17.80 56.38
CA PHE A 105 37.38 18.63 55.26
C PHE A 105 37.77 17.75 54.05
N GLY A 106 38.51 16.67 54.27
CA GLY A 106 38.87 15.71 53.22
C GLY A 106 37.66 15.04 52.57
N GLU A 107 36.64 14.68 53.34
CA GLU A 107 35.36 14.16 52.83
C GLU A 107 34.61 15.20 51.99
N ASN A 108 34.50 16.43 52.48
CA ASN A 108 33.87 17.53 51.74
C ASN A 108 34.62 17.84 50.43
N CYS A 109 35.96 17.79 50.42
CA CYS A 109 36.74 17.94 49.20
C CYS A 109 36.47 16.82 48.20
N ARG A 110 36.35 15.56 48.65
CA ARG A 110 35.98 14.44 47.77
C ARG A 110 34.58 14.60 47.21
N HIS A 111 33.62 15.03 48.02
CA HIS A 111 32.26 15.31 47.58
C HIS A 111 32.25 16.43 46.53
N PHE A 112 32.92 17.55 46.82
CA PHE A 112 33.05 18.68 45.90
C PHE A 112 33.68 18.26 44.58
N MET A 113 34.74 17.45 44.59
CA MET A 113 35.35 16.94 43.34
C MET A 113 34.37 16.11 42.53
N LYS A 114 33.60 15.22 43.18
CA LYS A 114 32.58 14.41 42.51
C LYS A 114 31.47 15.29 41.89
N GLU A 115 30.94 16.24 42.65
CA GLU A 115 29.93 17.18 42.14
C GLU A 115 30.48 18.04 40.99
N ALA A 116 31.71 18.54 41.12
CA ALA A 116 32.36 19.33 40.08
C ALA A 116 32.58 18.52 38.79
N GLU A 117 32.91 17.23 38.89
CA GLU A 117 33.02 16.33 37.74
C GLU A 117 31.67 16.06 37.08
N GLU A 118 30.62 15.83 37.86
CA GLU A 118 29.24 15.65 37.37
C GLU A 118 28.73 16.92 36.66
N ILE A 119 28.92 18.09 37.28
CA ILE A 119 28.59 19.39 36.69
C ILE A 119 29.43 19.63 35.43
N GLY A 120 30.72 19.29 35.45
CA GLY A 120 31.61 19.41 34.31
C GLY A 120 31.17 18.51 33.14
N ALA A 121 30.78 17.27 33.42
CA ALA A 121 30.25 16.33 32.44
C ALA A 121 28.92 16.83 31.84
N SER A 122 27.99 17.27 32.68
CA SER A 122 26.70 17.85 32.26
C SER A 122 26.90 19.10 31.40
N ARG A 123 27.77 20.02 31.83
CA ARG A 123 28.10 21.24 31.06
C ARG A 123 28.74 20.90 29.72
N ARG A 124 29.65 19.93 29.66
CA ARG A 124 30.24 19.45 28.41
C ARG A 124 29.18 18.89 27.46
N MET A 125 28.26 18.07 27.97
CA MET A 125 27.15 17.50 27.19
C MET A 125 26.22 18.60 26.64
N ASN A 126 25.83 19.55 27.50
CA ASN A 126 24.98 20.68 27.10
C ASN A 126 25.67 21.57 26.07
N SER A 127 26.95 21.86 26.26
CA SER A 127 27.72 22.67 25.31
C SER A 127 27.87 21.97 23.96
N LEU A 128 28.08 20.64 23.93
CA LEU A 128 28.13 19.86 22.70
C LEU A 128 26.78 19.88 21.98
N THR A 129 25.69 19.67 22.72
CA THR A 129 24.31 19.70 22.19
C THR A 129 23.98 21.07 21.62
N LEU A 130 24.33 22.15 22.33
CA LEU A 130 24.14 23.52 21.86
C LEU A 130 24.94 23.79 20.59
N ASN A 131 26.17 23.30 20.50
CA ASN A 131 27.01 23.50 19.31
C ASN A 131 26.48 22.74 18.07
N ARG A 132 25.77 21.62 18.27
CA ARG A 132 25.21 20.78 17.19
C ARG A 132 23.69 20.88 17.07
N HIS A 133 23.06 21.84 17.74
CA HIS A 133 21.60 21.90 17.84
C HIS A 133 20.93 22.08 16.47
N THR A 134 21.55 22.81 15.54
CA THR A 134 21.05 23.03 14.18
C THR A 134 21.00 21.73 13.40
N GLU A 135 22.07 20.93 13.43
CA GLU A 135 22.13 19.62 12.76
C GLU A 135 21.12 18.63 13.35
N ILE A 136 20.90 18.68 14.66
CA ILE A 136 19.88 17.86 15.33
C ILE A 136 18.48 18.28 14.88
N LEU A 137 18.23 19.59 14.79
CA LEU A 137 16.95 20.16 14.38
C LEU A 137 16.64 19.79 12.93
N GLU A 138 17.61 19.86 12.01
CA GLU A 138 17.44 19.41 10.63
C GLU A 138 16.96 17.95 10.55
N ILE A 139 17.50 17.06 11.39
CA ILE A 139 17.07 15.64 11.44
C ILE A 139 15.64 15.52 11.98
N LEU A 140 15.28 16.32 12.99
CA LEU A 140 13.95 16.32 13.59
C LEU A 140 12.88 16.91 12.66
N GLU A 141 13.27 17.77 11.71
CA GLU A 141 12.37 18.38 10.73
C GLU A 141 12.09 17.48 9.50
N ILE A 142 12.86 16.40 9.30
CA ILE A 142 12.70 15.50 8.15
C ILE A 142 11.26 14.99 7.98
N PRO A 143 10.52 14.55 9.03
CA PRO A 143 9.13 14.12 8.87
C PRO A 143 8.22 15.23 8.31
N GLN A 144 8.38 16.47 8.77
CA GLN A 144 7.61 17.61 8.30
C GLN A 144 7.94 17.98 6.85
N LEU A 145 9.23 17.94 6.50
CA LEU A 145 9.69 18.14 5.14
C LEU A 145 9.16 17.04 4.21
N MET A 146 9.20 15.78 4.64
CA MET A 146 8.65 14.63 3.90
C MET A 146 7.15 14.78 3.64
N ASP A 147 6.34 15.14 4.66
CA ASP A 147 4.91 15.38 4.49
C ASP A 147 4.64 16.52 3.49
N THR A 148 5.44 17.59 3.56
CA THR A 148 5.33 18.74 2.65
C THR A 148 5.69 18.36 1.20
N CYS A 149 6.77 17.59 0.99
CA CYS A 149 7.16 17.09 -0.32
C CYS A 149 6.07 16.21 -0.94
N VAL A 150 5.52 15.27 -0.15
CA VAL A 150 4.47 14.36 -0.62
C VAL A 150 3.17 15.10 -0.96
N ARG A 151 2.73 16.03 -0.10
CA ARG A 151 1.50 16.81 -0.35
C ARG A 151 1.58 17.69 -1.58
N ASN A 152 2.76 18.23 -1.87
CA ASN A 152 3.00 19.10 -3.03
C ASN A 152 3.36 18.33 -4.31
N GLY A 153 3.50 17.01 -4.25
CA GLY A 153 3.85 16.17 -5.40
C GLY A 153 5.34 16.19 -5.78
N TYR A 154 6.21 16.68 -4.88
CA TYR A 154 7.68 16.64 -5.01
C TYR A 154 8.19 15.25 -4.64
N TYR A 155 7.86 14.27 -5.49
CA TYR A 155 8.09 12.85 -5.24
C TYR A 155 9.56 12.45 -5.35
N GLU A 156 10.36 13.16 -6.13
CA GLU A 156 11.79 12.88 -6.29
C GLU A 156 12.52 13.16 -4.97
N GLU A 157 12.28 14.34 -4.41
CA GLU A 157 12.80 14.81 -3.13
C GLU A 157 12.30 13.94 -1.97
N ALA A 158 11.03 13.53 -1.99
CA ALA A 158 10.47 12.60 -1.00
C ALA A 158 11.19 11.24 -1.01
N LEU A 159 11.56 10.72 -2.19
CA LEU A 159 12.32 9.47 -2.31
C LEU A 159 13.75 9.62 -1.79
N GLU A 160 14.39 10.76 -2.01
CA GLU A 160 15.72 11.06 -1.47
C GLU A 160 15.70 11.11 0.07
N LEU A 161 14.69 11.78 0.66
CA LEU A 161 14.48 11.83 2.10
C LEU A 161 14.24 10.43 2.68
N ALA A 162 13.37 9.63 2.05
CA ALA A 162 13.13 8.25 2.47
C ALA A 162 14.41 7.40 2.43
N ALA A 163 15.24 7.55 1.39
CA ALA A 163 16.53 6.87 1.29
C ALA A 163 17.52 7.33 2.36
N TYR A 164 17.55 8.62 2.68
CA TYR A 164 18.36 9.17 3.77
C TYR A 164 17.95 8.58 5.13
N VAL A 165 16.65 8.57 5.44
CA VAL A 165 16.10 8.02 6.69
C VAL A 165 16.36 6.51 6.80
N LYS A 166 16.25 5.75 5.71
CA LYS A 166 16.62 4.32 5.67
C LYS A 166 18.10 4.09 5.99
N ARG A 167 19.00 4.99 5.56
CA ARG A 167 20.43 4.95 5.95
C ARG A 167 20.63 5.32 7.42
N LEU A 168 19.86 6.28 7.93
CA LEU A 168 19.91 6.71 9.32
C LEU A 168 19.46 5.59 10.27
N GLU A 169 18.37 4.90 9.94
CA GLU A 169 17.86 3.71 10.66
C GLU A 169 18.93 2.62 10.78
N LYS A 170 19.64 2.32 9.68
CA LYS A 170 20.71 1.31 9.68
C LYS A 170 21.88 1.65 10.60
N LYS A 171 22.21 2.95 10.74
CA LYS A 171 23.33 3.41 11.57
C LYS A 171 22.97 3.54 13.05
N HIS A 172 21.74 3.95 13.34
CA HIS A 172 21.31 4.36 14.69
C HIS A 172 20.00 3.70 15.12
N SER A 173 19.86 2.40 14.89
CA SER A 173 18.63 1.63 15.16
C SER A 173 18.23 1.57 16.64
N SER A 174 19.17 1.76 17.56
CA SER A 174 18.92 1.71 19.01
C SER A 174 18.27 2.99 19.57
N LEU A 175 18.26 4.09 18.81
CA LEU A 175 17.75 5.38 19.28
C LEU A 175 16.23 5.50 19.06
N PRO A 176 15.40 5.67 20.11
CA PRO A 176 13.94 5.75 19.98
C PRO A 176 13.47 6.92 19.10
N VAL A 177 14.17 8.05 19.14
CA VAL A 177 13.85 9.23 18.33
C VAL A 177 13.96 8.94 16.83
N ILE A 178 15.01 8.20 16.42
CA ILE A 178 15.20 7.79 15.03
C ILE A 178 14.11 6.83 14.59
N GLN A 179 13.70 5.89 15.46
CA GLN A 179 12.57 5.01 15.18
C GLN A 179 11.25 5.79 15.00
N GLY A 180 11.05 6.85 15.77
CA GLY A 180 9.92 7.78 15.61
C GLY A 180 9.91 8.44 14.23
N ILE A 181 11.04 9.03 13.81
CA ILE A 181 11.22 9.66 12.49
C ILE A 181 10.95 8.65 11.37
N VAL A 182 11.52 7.45 11.45
CA VAL A 182 11.31 6.38 10.45
C VAL A 182 9.83 6.05 10.30
N ARG A 183 9.09 5.95 11.41
CA ARG A 183 7.66 5.64 11.40
C ARG A 183 6.85 6.73 10.71
N GLU A 184 7.10 8.00 11.02
CA GLU A 184 6.39 9.13 10.41
C GLU A 184 6.71 9.25 8.92
N VAL A 185 7.98 9.08 8.52
CA VAL A 185 8.39 9.07 7.12
C VAL A 185 7.75 7.92 6.36
N ARG A 186 7.63 6.72 6.95
CA ARG A 186 6.88 5.59 6.37
C ARG A 186 5.40 5.91 6.19
N GLN A 187 4.78 6.62 7.13
CA GLN A 187 3.38 7.05 7.02
C GLN A 187 3.19 8.01 5.84
N SER A 188 4.07 9.00 5.68
CA SER A 188 4.05 9.92 4.53
C SER A 188 4.35 9.20 3.21
N ALA A 189 5.28 8.23 3.21
CA ALA A 189 5.54 7.39 2.03
C ALA A 189 4.32 6.54 1.63
N GLN A 190 3.51 6.09 2.59
CA GLN A 190 2.26 5.38 2.30
C GLN A 190 1.22 6.30 1.64
N LEU A 191 1.15 7.56 2.05
CA LEU A 191 0.33 8.57 1.38
C LEU A 191 0.77 8.78 -0.06
N MET A 192 2.08 8.93 -0.28
CA MET A 192 2.68 9.03 -1.62
C MET A 192 2.32 7.83 -2.50
N LEU A 193 2.43 6.61 -1.97
CA LEU A 193 2.04 5.39 -2.69
C LEU A 193 0.59 5.45 -3.15
N ASN A 194 -0.34 5.86 -2.28
CA ASN A 194 -1.75 5.99 -2.62
C ASN A 194 -1.99 7.05 -3.71
N GLN A 195 -1.32 8.20 -3.64
CA GLN A 195 -1.42 9.25 -4.65
C GLN A 195 -0.91 8.77 -6.01
N LEU A 196 0.23 8.08 -6.05
CA LEU A 196 0.80 7.50 -7.28
C LEU A 196 -0.13 6.45 -7.91
N LEU A 197 -0.69 5.53 -7.11
CA LEU A 197 -1.65 4.55 -7.60
C LEU A 197 -2.95 5.22 -8.10
N GLN A 198 -3.40 6.29 -7.44
CA GLN A 198 -4.56 7.05 -7.88
C GLN A 198 -4.33 7.75 -9.22
N GLN A 199 -3.12 8.24 -9.49
CA GLN A 199 -2.77 8.82 -10.80
C GLN A 199 -2.88 7.77 -11.92
N LEU A 200 -2.48 6.51 -11.67
CA LEU A 200 -2.64 5.42 -12.64
C LEU A 200 -4.10 5.05 -12.93
N ARG A 201 -5.01 5.29 -11.96
CA ARG A 201 -6.47 5.09 -12.09
C ARG A 201 -7.19 6.22 -12.84
N SER A 202 -6.46 7.21 -13.35
CA SER A 202 -7.00 8.32 -14.14
C SER A 202 -6.53 8.26 -15.60
N ASN A 203 -7.01 9.18 -16.44
CA ASN A 203 -6.59 9.28 -17.83
C ASN A 203 -5.15 9.82 -17.93
N SER A 204 -4.18 8.93 -17.77
CA SER A 204 -2.75 9.23 -17.80
C SER A 204 -2.11 8.83 -19.13
N GLN A 205 -1.31 9.74 -19.67
CA GLN A 205 -0.48 9.54 -20.86
C GLN A 205 0.77 8.70 -20.52
N LEU A 206 1.35 8.05 -21.52
CA LEU A 206 2.53 7.18 -21.35
C LEU A 206 3.68 7.82 -20.55
N PRO A 207 4.11 9.09 -20.78
CA PRO A 207 5.19 9.69 -20.00
C PRO A 207 4.90 9.79 -18.50
N VAL A 208 3.64 10.02 -18.14
CA VAL A 208 3.21 10.07 -16.74
C VAL A 208 3.23 8.68 -16.14
N CYS A 209 2.73 7.66 -16.85
CA CYS A 209 2.77 6.28 -16.39
C CYS A 209 4.21 5.78 -16.17
N LEU A 210 5.14 6.10 -17.09
CA LEU A 210 6.56 5.78 -16.95
C LEU A 210 7.17 6.41 -15.70
N ARG A 211 6.90 7.70 -15.46
CA ARG A 211 7.40 8.42 -14.28
C ARG A 211 6.84 7.84 -12.99
N VAL A 212 5.53 7.59 -12.94
CA VAL A 212 4.86 7.02 -11.75
C VAL A 212 5.38 5.62 -11.44
N ILE A 213 5.50 4.74 -12.44
CA ILE A 213 6.07 3.40 -12.24
C ILE A 213 7.55 3.48 -11.86
N GLY A 214 8.30 4.44 -12.41
CA GLY A 214 9.69 4.73 -12.00
C GLY A 214 9.80 5.07 -10.51
N TYR A 215 8.90 5.91 -9.99
CA TYR A 215 8.82 6.19 -8.55
C TYR A 215 8.46 4.95 -7.74
N LEU A 216 7.44 4.18 -8.17
CA LEU A 216 7.03 2.96 -7.48
C LEU A 216 8.13 1.90 -7.42
N ARG A 217 8.94 1.75 -8.48
CA ARG A 217 10.14 0.89 -8.48
C ARG A 217 11.16 1.36 -7.44
N ARG A 218 11.41 2.66 -7.33
CA ARG A 218 12.35 3.24 -6.36
C ARG A 218 11.88 3.18 -4.90
N MET A 219 10.57 3.13 -4.68
CA MET A 219 10.02 2.91 -3.35
C MET A 219 10.36 1.51 -2.81
N ASP A 220 10.66 0.55 -3.69
CA ASP A 220 11.09 -0.82 -3.31
C ASP A 220 10.06 -1.54 -2.41
N VAL A 221 8.76 -1.27 -2.67
CA VAL A 221 7.62 -1.86 -1.93
C VAL A 221 7.02 -3.06 -2.66
N PHE A 222 7.21 -3.13 -3.99
CA PHE A 222 6.64 -4.16 -4.85
C PHE A 222 7.74 -4.84 -5.65
N THR A 223 7.59 -6.15 -5.85
CA THR A 223 8.31 -6.90 -6.88
C THR A 223 7.86 -6.47 -8.28
N GLU A 224 8.66 -6.77 -9.31
CA GLU A 224 8.31 -6.40 -10.68
C GLU A 224 6.99 -7.07 -11.14
N ALA A 225 6.74 -8.32 -10.72
CA ALA A 225 5.47 -9.00 -10.95
C ALA A 225 4.28 -8.29 -10.27
N GLU A 226 4.44 -7.85 -9.02
CA GLU A 226 3.41 -7.09 -8.31
C GLU A 226 3.17 -5.72 -8.96
N LEU A 227 4.20 -5.04 -9.44
CA LEU A 227 4.05 -3.77 -10.17
C LEU A 227 3.24 -3.94 -11.44
N ARG A 228 3.49 -5.00 -12.23
CA ARG A 228 2.69 -5.34 -13.42
C ARG A 228 1.23 -5.53 -13.06
N VAL A 229 0.95 -6.31 -12.02
CA VAL A 229 -0.43 -6.55 -11.54
C VAL A 229 -1.08 -5.25 -11.07
N LYS A 230 -0.39 -4.45 -10.25
CA LYS A 230 -0.91 -3.16 -9.75
C LYS A 230 -1.18 -2.17 -10.86
N PHE A 231 -0.31 -2.10 -11.86
CA PHE A 231 -0.52 -1.27 -13.05
C PHE A 231 -1.78 -1.71 -13.79
N LEU A 232 -1.89 -2.99 -14.16
CA LEU A 232 -3.05 -3.51 -14.89
C LEU A 232 -4.34 -3.37 -14.09
N GLN A 233 -4.32 -3.58 -12.77
CA GLN A 233 -5.46 -3.34 -11.89
C GLN A 233 -5.89 -1.86 -11.91
N ALA A 234 -4.95 -0.93 -11.74
CA ALA A 234 -5.25 0.50 -11.76
C ALA A 234 -5.81 0.96 -13.11
N ARG A 235 -5.21 0.53 -14.22
CA ARG A 235 -5.70 0.82 -15.57
C ARG A 235 -7.05 0.15 -15.87
N SER A 236 -7.30 -1.04 -15.30
CA SER A 236 -8.62 -1.69 -15.39
C SER A 236 -9.68 -0.87 -14.67
N THR A 237 -9.43 -0.43 -13.44
CA THR A 237 -10.37 0.42 -12.69
C THR A 237 -10.71 1.68 -13.48
N TRP A 238 -9.72 2.31 -14.11
CA TRP A 238 -9.94 3.45 -15.00
C TRP A 238 -10.83 3.07 -16.20
N LEU A 239 -10.49 2.02 -16.94
CA LEU A 239 -11.29 1.55 -18.08
C LEU A 239 -12.74 1.25 -17.67
N HIS A 240 -12.96 0.60 -16.53
CA HIS A 240 -14.30 0.30 -16.01
C HIS A 240 -15.09 1.59 -15.73
N SER A 241 -14.43 2.63 -15.20
CA SER A 241 -15.09 3.92 -14.98
C SER A 241 -15.53 4.59 -16.29
N ILE A 242 -14.76 4.42 -17.38
CA ILE A 242 -15.12 4.93 -18.71
C ILE A 242 -16.30 4.15 -19.27
N LEU A 243 -16.27 2.82 -19.19
CA LEU A 243 -17.35 1.96 -19.69
C LEU A 243 -18.65 2.15 -18.91
N ALA A 244 -18.58 2.27 -17.58
CA ALA A 244 -19.73 2.51 -16.72
C ALA A 244 -20.39 3.89 -16.95
N ALA A 245 -19.69 4.83 -17.58
CA ALA A 245 -20.25 6.13 -17.95
C ALA A 245 -21.08 6.09 -19.26
N ILE A 246 -21.05 4.98 -20.01
CA ILE A 246 -21.79 4.83 -21.26
C ILE A 246 -23.26 4.53 -20.92
N PRO A 247 -24.23 5.31 -21.44
CA PRO A 247 -25.65 5.06 -21.22
C PRO A 247 -26.10 3.70 -21.75
N GLU A 248 -26.79 2.93 -20.91
CA GLU A 248 -27.32 1.60 -21.27
C GLU A 248 -28.75 1.63 -21.87
N ASN A 249 -29.34 2.82 -22.10
CA ASN A 249 -30.75 2.95 -22.50
C ASN A 249 -31.06 2.30 -23.86
N ASP A 250 -30.22 2.55 -24.86
CA ASP A 250 -30.32 1.96 -26.20
C ASP A 250 -29.17 0.98 -26.39
N ALA A 251 -29.51 -0.28 -26.68
CA ALA A 251 -28.53 -1.36 -26.83
C ALA A 251 -27.58 -1.11 -28.00
N TYR A 252 -28.07 -0.58 -29.13
CA TYR A 252 -27.23 -0.27 -30.30
C TYR A 252 -26.23 0.85 -30.00
N PHE A 253 -26.70 1.93 -29.38
CA PHE A 253 -25.84 3.03 -28.93
C PHE A 253 -24.80 2.57 -27.90
N HIS A 254 -25.24 1.83 -26.88
CA HIS A 254 -24.37 1.33 -25.81
C HIS A 254 -23.24 0.46 -26.38
N ILE A 255 -23.56 -0.53 -27.21
CA ILE A 255 -22.53 -1.43 -27.75
C ILE A 255 -21.60 -0.72 -28.72
N THR A 256 -22.10 0.18 -29.56
CA THR A 256 -21.27 0.97 -30.50
C THR A 256 -20.22 1.79 -29.73
N LYS A 257 -20.64 2.46 -28.64
CA LYS A 257 -19.74 3.24 -27.78
C LYS A 257 -18.80 2.36 -26.96
N THR A 258 -19.27 1.19 -26.52
CA THR A 258 -18.42 0.21 -25.84
C THR A 258 -17.32 -0.32 -26.76
N ILE A 259 -17.63 -0.67 -28.02
CA ILE A 259 -16.63 -1.10 -29.01
C ILE A 259 -15.57 -0.03 -29.22
N GLU A 260 -15.99 1.23 -29.41
CA GLU A 260 -15.09 2.37 -29.61
C GLU A 260 -14.17 2.58 -28.40
N ALA A 261 -14.75 2.64 -27.19
CA ALA A 261 -14.02 2.86 -25.95
C ALA A 261 -13.07 1.71 -25.62
N CYS A 262 -13.52 0.45 -25.69
CA CYS A 262 -12.69 -0.72 -25.46
C CYS A 262 -11.52 -0.74 -26.43
N ARG A 263 -11.76 -0.58 -27.74
CA ARG A 263 -10.70 -0.63 -28.75
C ARG A 263 -9.60 0.41 -28.50
N VAL A 264 -9.98 1.66 -28.24
CA VAL A 264 -9.01 2.75 -28.02
C VAL A 264 -8.28 2.56 -26.69
N HIS A 265 -9.03 2.44 -25.59
CA HIS A 265 -8.43 2.49 -24.26
C HIS A 265 -7.71 1.19 -23.89
N MET A 266 -8.19 0.02 -24.33
CA MET A 266 -7.42 -1.22 -24.14
C MET A 266 -6.11 -1.18 -24.94
N PHE A 267 -6.12 -0.63 -26.15
CA PHE A 267 -4.91 -0.50 -26.96
C PHE A 267 -3.90 0.46 -26.32
N ASP A 268 -4.37 1.57 -25.75
CA ASP A 268 -3.54 2.50 -24.98
C ASP A 268 -2.91 1.81 -23.77
N ILE A 269 -3.70 1.04 -23.00
CA ILE A 269 -3.19 0.30 -21.84
C ILE A 269 -2.15 -0.75 -22.26
N ILE A 270 -2.40 -1.47 -23.34
CA ILE A 270 -1.46 -2.45 -23.92
C ILE A 270 -0.15 -1.77 -24.32
N THR A 271 -0.25 -0.66 -25.04
CA THR A 271 0.92 0.10 -25.51
C THR A 271 1.72 0.63 -24.33
N GLN A 272 1.02 1.15 -23.31
CA GLN A 272 1.66 1.62 -22.09
C GLN A 272 2.33 0.49 -21.31
N TYR A 273 1.66 -0.64 -21.17
CA TYR A 273 2.21 -1.81 -20.51
C TYR A 273 3.52 -2.24 -21.17
N ARG A 274 3.51 -2.46 -22.49
CA ARG A 274 4.69 -2.91 -23.25
C ARG A 274 5.85 -1.91 -23.21
N ALA A 275 5.56 -0.62 -23.13
CA ALA A 275 6.59 0.41 -23.02
C ALA A 275 7.20 0.49 -21.60
N ILE A 276 6.45 0.14 -20.56
CA ILE A 276 6.89 0.21 -19.16
C ILE A 276 7.56 -1.09 -18.72
N PHE A 277 6.99 -2.21 -19.15
CA PHE A 277 7.40 -3.57 -18.83
C PHE A 277 7.81 -4.21 -20.14
N SER A 278 9.10 -4.12 -20.46
CA SER A 278 9.65 -4.83 -21.61
C SER A 278 9.60 -6.32 -21.30
N ASP A 279 8.78 -7.06 -22.04
CA ASP A 279 8.79 -8.52 -22.04
C ASP A 279 9.99 -9.01 -22.88
N GLU A 280 11.21 -8.62 -22.50
CA GLU A 280 12.41 -9.29 -22.99
C GLU A 280 12.44 -10.65 -22.30
N ASP A 281 12.02 -11.70 -23.02
CA ASP A 281 12.26 -13.08 -22.59
C ASP A 281 13.76 -13.18 -22.25
N PRO A 282 14.13 -13.58 -21.03
CA PRO A 282 15.53 -13.81 -20.73
C PRO A 282 16.05 -14.86 -21.71
N LEU A 283 16.97 -14.46 -22.61
CA LEU A 283 17.69 -15.37 -23.52
C LEU A 283 18.42 -16.49 -22.77
N VAL A 284 18.52 -16.38 -21.44
CA VAL A 284 19.16 -17.33 -20.53
C VAL A 284 18.12 -17.78 -19.49
N PRO A 285 17.74 -19.08 -19.44
CA PRO A 285 16.92 -19.59 -18.35
C PRO A 285 17.65 -19.39 -17.01
N PRO A 286 16.94 -19.03 -15.92
CA PRO A 286 17.57 -18.76 -14.64
C PRO A 286 18.31 -20.01 -14.14
N ALA A 287 19.60 -19.82 -13.83
CA ALA A 287 20.41 -20.83 -13.18
C ALA A 287 19.92 -21.03 -11.74
N GLY A 288 19.02 -21.99 -11.56
CA GLY A 288 18.44 -22.35 -10.27
C GLY A 288 16.94 -22.53 -10.41
N GLY A 289 16.45 -23.77 -10.26
CA GLY A 289 15.07 -24.22 -10.52
C GLY A 289 13.97 -23.64 -9.64
N LEU A 290 14.01 -22.34 -9.33
CA LEU A 290 12.86 -21.57 -8.88
C LEU A 290 11.96 -21.35 -10.11
N MET A 291 10.67 -21.69 -9.99
CA MET A 291 9.69 -21.43 -11.04
C MET A 291 9.69 -19.93 -11.35
N ALA A 292 10.29 -19.54 -12.47
CA ALA A 292 10.17 -18.19 -12.97
C ALA A 292 8.68 -17.92 -13.19
N VAL A 293 8.12 -16.96 -12.44
CA VAL A 293 6.77 -16.46 -12.73
C VAL A 293 6.80 -16.00 -14.18
N ASN A 294 5.96 -16.57 -15.04
CA ASN A 294 5.87 -16.10 -16.41
C ASN A 294 5.22 -14.71 -16.37
N GLU A 295 6.06 -13.68 -16.30
CA GLU A 295 5.62 -12.30 -16.13
C GLU A 295 4.78 -11.85 -17.34
N GLY A 296 5.08 -12.37 -18.53
CA GLY A 296 4.28 -12.18 -19.75
C GLY A 296 2.89 -12.83 -19.68
N ALA A 297 2.72 -13.91 -18.91
CA ALA A 297 1.41 -14.54 -18.72
C ALA A 297 0.43 -13.62 -17.96
N ILE A 298 0.93 -12.72 -17.10
CA ILE A 298 0.10 -11.72 -16.40
C ILE A 298 -0.57 -10.79 -17.42
N PHE A 299 0.21 -10.31 -18.40
CA PHE A 299 -0.28 -9.46 -19.47
C PHE A 299 -1.29 -10.20 -20.36
N HIS A 300 -0.92 -11.37 -20.87
CA HIS A 300 -1.80 -12.14 -21.75
C HIS A 300 -3.10 -12.57 -21.05
N GLY A 301 -3.03 -12.98 -19.79
CA GLY A 301 -4.20 -13.28 -18.96
C GLY A 301 -5.12 -12.08 -18.82
N TRP A 302 -4.56 -10.88 -18.61
CA TRP A 302 -5.34 -9.64 -18.56
C TRP A 302 -6.04 -9.34 -19.89
N VAL A 303 -5.33 -9.45 -21.03
CA VAL A 303 -5.92 -9.20 -22.36
C VAL A 303 -7.07 -10.16 -22.63
N VAL A 304 -6.87 -11.46 -22.39
CA VAL A 304 -7.91 -12.48 -22.59
C VAL A 304 -9.13 -12.19 -21.71
N HIS A 305 -8.92 -11.84 -20.44
CA HIS A 305 -10.00 -11.50 -19.53
C HIS A 305 -10.80 -10.26 -19.99
N LYS A 306 -10.12 -9.21 -20.48
CA LYS A 306 -10.81 -8.01 -21.00
C LYS A 306 -11.54 -8.24 -22.32
N VAL A 307 -11.02 -9.11 -23.17
CA VAL A 307 -11.75 -9.56 -24.36
C VAL A 307 -12.99 -10.36 -23.96
N ALA A 308 -12.91 -11.24 -22.96
CA ALA A 308 -14.06 -11.99 -22.47
C ALA A 308 -15.16 -11.08 -21.90
N GLU A 309 -14.81 -10.10 -21.05
CA GLU A 309 -15.77 -9.10 -20.53
C GLU A 309 -16.47 -8.32 -21.66
N PHE A 310 -15.72 -7.96 -22.70
CA PHE A 310 -16.30 -7.31 -23.88
C PHE A 310 -17.26 -8.24 -24.64
N LEU A 311 -16.89 -9.51 -24.85
CA LEU A 311 -17.75 -10.47 -25.54
C LEU A 311 -19.03 -10.75 -24.76
N GLU A 312 -18.97 -10.86 -23.43
CA GLU A 312 -20.17 -10.98 -22.59
C GLU A 312 -21.09 -9.75 -22.71
N THR A 313 -20.50 -8.55 -22.70
CA THR A 313 -21.24 -7.30 -22.88
C THR A 313 -21.90 -7.23 -24.27
N LEU A 314 -21.16 -7.61 -25.31
CA LEU A 314 -21.66 -7.72 -26.68
C LEU A 314 -22.81 -8.72 -26.77
N GLU A 315 -22.69 -9.90 -26.16
CA GLU A 315 -23.75 -10.91 -26.17
C GLU A 315 -25.04 -10.37 -25.54
N ARG A 316 -24.91 -9.72 -24.38
CA ARG A 316 -26.03 -9.13 -23.65
C ARG A 316 -26.75 -8.06 -24.48
N ASP A 317 -26.01 -7.14 -25.10
CA ASP A 317 -26.63 -6.07 -25.89
C ASP A 317 -27.25 -6.59 -27.20
N LEU A 318 -26.62 -7.59 -27.82
CA LEU A 318 -27.18 -8.28 -28.97
C LEU A 318 -28.52 -8.95 -28.63
N GLN A 319 -28.63 -9.58 -27.46
CA GLN A 319 -29.88 -10.20 -26.99
C GLN A 319 -30.98 -9.18 -26.67
N ARG A 320 -30.63 -7.96 -26.24
CA ARG A 320 -31.59 -6.86 -26.00
C ARG A 320 -32.19 -6.31 -27.31
N GLY A 321 -31.53 -6.55 -28.44
CA GLY A 321 -31.97 -6.12 -29.76
C GLY A 321 -31.26 -4.84 -30.22
N VAL A 322 -30.48 -4.97 -31.29
CA VAL A 322 -29.64 -3.88 -31.85
C VAL A 322 -30.20 -3.29 -33.16
N GLY A 323 -31.47 -3.57 -33.48
CA GLY A 323 -32.12 -3.11 -34.70
C GLY A 323 -31.55 -3.72 -35.99
N SER A 324 -31.77 -3.06 -37.12
CA SER A 324 -31.46 -3.59 -38.47
C SER A 324 -30.01 -3.42 -38.92
N ARG A 325 -29.17 -2.69 -38.19
CA ARG A 325 -27.77 -2.37 -38.56
C ARG A 325 -26.75 -3.36 -38.01
N LEU A 326 -27.08 -4.64 -38.08
CA LEU A 326 -26.25 -5.72 -37.56
C LEU A 326 -24.91 -5.84 -38.31
N ASP A 327 -24.91 -5.52 -39.60
CA ASP A 327 -23.75 -5.48 -40.50
C ASP A 327 -22.70 -4.45 -40.05
N SER A 328 -23.14 -3.25 -39.71
CA SER A 328 -22.30 -2.17 -39.21
C SER A 328 -21.62 -2.58 -37.91
N LEU A 329 -22.38 -3.16 -36.97
CA LEU A 329 -21.83 -3.66 -35.70
C LEU A 329 -20.83 -4.80 -35.91
N LEU A 330 -21.15 -5.76 -36.79
CA LEU A 330 -20.22 -6.84 -37.11
C LEU A 330 -18.93 -6.29 -37.70
N GLY A 331 -19.00 -5.33 -38.63
CA GLY A 331 -17.84 -4.66 -39.20
C GLY A 331 -16.97 -3.98 -38.15
N GLN A 332 -17.58 -3.26 -37.20
CA GLN A 332 -16.87 -2.63 -36.09
C GLN A 332 -16.19 -3.65 -35.16
N CYS A 333 -16.88 -4.72 -34.78
CA CYS A 333 -16.31 -5.80 -33.96
C CYS A 333 -15.18 -6.54 -34.68
N MET A 334 -15.33 -6.80 -35.99
CA MET A 334 -14.29 -7.43 -36.81
C MET A 334 -13.06 -6.54 -36.91
N TYR A 335 -13.24 -5.24 -37.10
CA TYR A 335 -12.14 -4.28 -37.12
C TYR A 335 -11.44 -4.18 -35.76
N PHE A 336 -12.21 -4.20 -34.66
CA PHE A 336 -11.67 -4.25 -33.31
C PHE A 336 -10.81 -5.52 -33.11
N GLY A 337 -11.34 -6.72 -33.42
CA GLY A 337 -10.58 -7.97 -33.32
C GLY A 337 -9.33 -7.99 -34.22
N LEU A 338 -9.43 -7.47 -35.44
CA LEU A 338 -8.27 -7.32 -36.34
C LEU A 338 -7.20 -6.39 -35.75
N SER A 339 -7.58 -5.27 -35.13
CA SER A 339 -6.61 -4.35 -34.51
C SER A 339 -5.82 -5.01 -33.37
N PHE A 340 -6.42 -6.00 -32.70
CA PHE A 340 -5.81 -6.75 -31.59
C PHE A 340 -5.01 -7.99 -32.04
N SER A 341 -5.12 -8.39 -33.31
CA SER A 341 -4.25 -9.43 -33.91
C SER A 341 -2.75 -9.10 -33.76
N ARG A 342 -2.39 -7.82 -33.84
CA ARG A 342 -1.00 -7.33 -33.66
C ARG A 342 -0.47 -7.54 -32.24
N VAL A 343 -1.36 -7.72 -31.27
CA VAL A 343 -1.06 -7.96 -29.86
C VAL A 343 -1.16 -9.46 -29.54
N GLY A 344 -1.59 -10.29 -30.49
CA GLY A 344 -1.81 -11.72 -30.30
C GLY A 344 -3.18 -12.08 -29.70
N ALA A 345 -4.16 -11.17 -29.76
CA ALA A 345 -5.48 -11.35 -29.16
C ALA A 345 -6.60 -11.22 -30.21
N ASP A 346 -6.53 -12.01 -31.29
CA ASP A 346 -7.58 -12.04 -32.31
C ASP A 346 -8.78 -12.87 -31.84
N PHE A 347 -9.91 -12.21 -31.58
CA PHE A 347 -11.15 -12.84 -31.13
C PHE A 347 -12.21 -12.95 -32.23
N ARG A 348 -11.89 -12.64 -33.50
CA ARG A 348 -12.87 -12.65 -34.60
C ARG A 348 -13.56 -14.00 -34.79
N GLY A 349 -12.86 -15.10 -34.48
CA GLY A 349 -13.43 -16.45 -34.52
C GLY A 349 -14.62 -16.65 -33.57
N GLN A 350 -14.70 -15.88 -32.47
CA GLN A 350 -15.79 -15.97 -31.49
C GLN A 350 -17.00 -15.09 -31.86
N LEU A 351 -16.82 -14.10 -32.74
CA LEU A 351 -17.90 -13.19 -33.15
C LEU A 351 -18.93 -13.89 -34.04
N ALA A 352 -18.48 -14.74 -34.97
CA ALA A 352 -19.35 -15.29 -36.01
C ALA A 352 -20.58 -16.05 -35.45
N PRO A 353 -20.46 -16.97 -34.46
CA PRO A 353 -21.62 -17.64 -33.87
C PRO A 353 -22.62 -16.68 -33.20
N MET A 354 -22.13 -15.61 -32.55
CA MET A 354 -22.98 -14.64 -31.84
C MET A 354 -23.88 -13.89 -32.81
N PHE A 355 -23.29 -13.36 -33.89
CA PHE A 355 -24.02 -12.62 -34.92
C PHE A 355 -24.92 -13.52 -35.77
N GLN A 356 -24.50 -14.77 -36.04
CA GLN A 356 -25.35 -15.77 -36.70
C GLN A 356 -26.63 -16.04 -35.93
N ARG A 357 -26.53 -16.22 -34.60
CA ARG A 357 -27.69 -16.46 -33.74
C ARG A 357 -28.68 -15.30 -33.81
N VAL A 358 -28.20 -14.07 -33.65
CA VAL A 358 -29.02 -12.85 -33.72
C VAL A 358 -29.70 -12.72 -35.08
N ALA A 359 -28.96 -12.90 -36.19
CA ALA A 359 -29.51 -12.82 -37.54
C ALA A 359 -30.64 -13.84 -37.76
N VAL A 360 -30.48 -15.07 -37.26
CA VAL A 360 -31.50 -16.12 -37.34
C VAL A 360 -32.72 -15.77 -36.47
N ASP A 361 -32.51 -15.30 -35.25
CA ASP A 361 -33.60 -14.97 -34.32
C ASP A 361 -34.41 -13.76 -34.82
N THR A 362 -33.73 -12.73 -35.34
CA THR A 362 -34.39 -11.58 -35.97
C THR A 362 -35.19 -12.00 -37.21
N PHE A 363 -34.60 -12.82 -38.08
CA PHE A 363 -35.31 -13.34 -39.27
C PHE A 363 -36.53 -14.18 -38.86
N ARG A 364 -36.38 -15.08 -37.88
CA ARG A 364 -37.47 -15.91 -37.36
C ARG A 364 -38.60 -15.06 -36.78
N GLY A 365 -38.27 -14.00 -36.04
CA GLY A 365 -39.23 -13.03 -35.51
C GLY A 365 -40.03 -12.36 -36.62
N ALA A 366 -39.34 -11.81 -37.63
CA ALA A 366 -39.98 -11.13 -38.76
C ALA A 366 -40.87 -12.07 -39.60
N VAL A 367 -40.43 -13.32 -39.81
CA VAL A 367 -41.24 -14.34 -40.51
C VAL A 367 -42.48 -14.72 -39.69
N LYS A 368 -42.35 -14.85 -38.37
CA LYS A 368 -43.49 -15.14 -37.49
C LYS A 368 -44.52 -14.01 -37.53
N GLU A 369 -44.08 -12.76 -37.43
CA GLU A 369 -44.96 -11.58 -37.57
C GLU A 369 -45.65 -11.55 -38.94
N ALA A 370 -44.94 -11.92 -40.02
CA ALA A 370 -45.53 -12.01 -41.35
C ALA A 370 -46.66 -13.06 -41.42
N VAL A 371 -46.48 -14.21 -40.78
CA VAL A 371 -47.50 -15.28 -40.72
C VAL A 371 -48.69 -14.89 -39.85
N GLU A 372 -48.46 -14.22 -38.71
CA GLU A 372 -49.53 -13.71 -37.84
C GLU A 372 -50.36 -12.64 -38.57
N LYS A 373 -49.70 -11.70 -39.24
CA LYS A 373 -50.38 -10.68 -40.05
C LYS A 373 -51.14 -11.27 -41.22
N PHE A 374 -50.59 -12.29 -41.89
CA PHE A 374 -51.33 -13.00 -42.94
C PHE A 374 -52.59 -13.67 -42.39
N GLN A 375 -52.53 -14.22 -41.18
CA GLN A 375 -53.70 -14.81 -40.52
C GLN A 375 -54.78 -13.76 -40.23
N GLU A 376 -54.38 -12.60 -39.72
CA GLU A 376 -55.28 -11.46 -39.48
C GLU A 376 -55.91 -10.97 -40.78
N ASP A 377 -55.09 -10.77 -41.82
CA ASP A 377 -55.55 -10.36 -43.15
C ASP A 377 -56.54 -11.39 -43.73
N MET A 378 -56.28 -12.69 -43.54
CA MET A 378 -57.15 -13.76 -44.04
C MET A 378 -58.49 -13.84 -43.28
N ASN A 379 -58.52 -13.54 -41.98
CA ASN A 379 -59.76 -13.49 -41.20
C ASN A 379 -60.70 -12.35 -41.63
N LEU A 380 -60.13 -11.26 -42.17
CA LEU A 380 -60.87 -10.11 -42.68
C LEU A 380 -61.08 -10.17 -44.20
N TYR A 381 -60.52 -11.18 -44.86
CA TYR A 381 -60.50 -11.27 -46.30
C TYR A 381 -61.86 -11.72 -46.84
N THR A 382 -62.34 -11.01 -47.85
CA THR A 382 -63.52 -11.37 -48.62
C THR A 382 -63.14 -11.50 -50.08
N LEU A 383 -63.57 -12.56 -50.75
CA LEU A 383 -63.33 -12.83 -52.18
C LEU A 383 -64.17 -11.91 -53.07
N ILE A 384 -63.92 -10.60 -53.02
CA ILE A 384 -64.58 -9.62 -53.87
C ILE A 384 -63.72 -9.45 -55.13
N ALA A 385 -64.31 -9.67 -56.30
CA ALA A 385 -63.70 -9.26 -57.55
C ALA A 385 -63.45 -7.75 -57.50
N LEU A 386 -62.20 -7.31 -57.51
CA LEU A 386 -61.90 -5.89 -57.65
C LEU A 386 -62.61 -5.40 -58.92
N PRO A 387 -63.49 -4.38 -58.84
CA PRO A 387 -64.11 -3.83 -60.04
C PRO A 387 -62.98 -3.42 -60.98
N SER A 388 -63.02 -3.87 -62.23
CA SER A 388 -62.00 -3.56 -63.26
C SER A 388 -61.91 -2.08 -63.64
N VAL A 389 -62.32 -1.16 -62.76
CA VAL A 389 -62.46 0.29 -63.01
C VAL A 389 -61.10 1.02 -62.89
N LEU A 390 -60.04 0.35 -62.42
CA LEU A 390 -58.66 0.85 -62.55
C LEU A 390 -57.95 0.35 -63.83
N ALA A 391 -58.60 -0.49 -64.65
CA ALA A 391 -58.12 -0.86 -65.99
C ALA A 391 -58.48 0.23 -67.03
N GLY A 392 -58.17 1.48 -66.70
CA GLY A 392 -58.26 2.61 -67.61
C GLY A 392 -57.17 2.55 -68.69
N THR A 393 -57.60 2.19 -69.91
CA THR A 393 -57.09 2.61 -71.22
C THR A 393 -55.63 2.43 -71.64
N ILE A 394 -54.75 1.77 -70.88
CA ILE A 394 -53.46 1.30 -71.41
C ILE A 394 -53.16 -0.09 -70.81
N PRO A 395 -52.93 -1.15 -71.61
CA PRO A 395 -52.34 -2.35 -71.05
C PRO A 395 -50.94 -1.96 -70.56
N VAL A 396 -50.75 -1.93 -69.24
CA VAL A 396 -49.39 -1.90 -68.69
C VAL A 396 -48.77 -3.22 -69.08
N VAL A 397 -48.11 -3.23 -70.24
CA VAL A 397 -47.18 -4.28 -70.62
C VAL A 397 -46.14 -4.27 -69.52
N ALA A 398 -46.20 -5.26 -68.63
CA ALA A 398 -45.14 -5.48 -67.67
C ALA A 398 -43.82 -5.55 -68.48
N PRO A 399 -42.80 -4.73 -68.15
CA PRO A 399 -41.53 -4.83 -68.84
C PRO A 399 -41.06 -6.28 -68.77
N ALA A 400 -40.68 -6.86 -69.91
CA ALA A 400 -40.17 -8.23 -69.97
C ALA A 400 -39.10 -8.41 -68.88
N PRO A 401 -39.12 -9.51 -68.11
CA PRO A 401 -38.20 -9.71 -67.01
C PRO A 401 -36.77 -9.59 -67.54
N GLN A 402 -36.08 -8.53 -67.17
CA GLN A 402 -34.67 -8.39 -67.52
C GLN A 402 -33.91 -9.50 -66.77
N PRO A 403 -33.05 -10.28 -67.45
CA PRO A 403 -32.29 -11.32 -66.78
C PRO A 403 -31.42 -10.68 -65.69
N GLY A 404 -31.77 -10.93 -64.43
CA GLY A 404 -31.07 -10.39 -63.25
C GLY A 404 -31.89 -9.51 -62.31
N THR A 405 -33.12 -9.10 -62.66
CA THR A 405 -33.97 -8.31 -61.74
C THR A 405 -35.03 -9.19 -61.05
N LEU A 406 -34.99 -9.24 -59.70
CA LEU A 406 -36.03 -9.89 -58.88
C LEU A 406 -37.23 -8.95 -58.78
N GLN A 407 -38.18 -9.04 -59.71
CA GLN A 407 -39.44 -8.31 -59.64
C GLN A 407 -40.55 -9.18 -59.04
N PRO A 408 -41.32 -8.68 -58.05
CA PRO A 408 -42.48 -9.38 -57.51
C PRO A 408 -43.54 -9.67 -58.59
N PRO A 409 -44.21 -10.83 -58.57
CA PRO A 409 -45.30 -11.13 -59.51
C PRO A 409 -46.49 -10.17 -59.34
N MET A 410 -46.89 -9.49 -60.42
CA MET A 410 -48.00 -8.52 -60.39
C MET A 410 -49.36 -9.19 -60.16
N SER A 411 -49.51 -10.48 -60.47
CA SER A 411 -50.70 -11.29 -60.22
C SER A 411 -51.07 -11.38 -58.73
N LEU A 412 -50.12 -11.15 -57.82
CA LEU A 412 -50.39 -11.16 -56.39
C LEU A 412 -51.14 -9.92 -55.92
N LEU A 413 -51.16 -8.83 -56.70
CA LEU A 413 -51.88 -7.61 -56.35
C LEU A 413 -53.40 -7.79 -56.34
N ASP A 414 -53.89 -8.77 -57.10
CA ASP A 414 -55.31 -9.16 -57.09
C ASP A 414 -55.71 -9.82 -55.75
N PHE A 415 -54.72 -10.24 -54.95
CA PHE A 415 -54.88 -10.98 -53.70
C PHE A 415 -54.09 -10.33 -52.56
N GLN A 416 -54.69 -9.30 -51.94
CA GLN A 416 -54.05 -8.48 -50.90
C GLN A 416 -53.32 -9.27 -49.79
N PRO A 417 -53.88 -10.36 -49.20
CA PRO A 417 -53.17 -11.11 -48.17
C PRO A 417 -51.84 -11.70 -48.67
N LEU A 418 -51.80 -12.25 -49.89
CA LEU A 418 -50.59 -12.82 -50.47
C LEU A 418 -49.54 -11.75 -50.79
N ALA A 419 -49.97 -10.59 -51.29
CA ALA A 419 -49.09 -9.45 -51.54
C ALA A 419 -48.48 -8.90 -50.23
N CYS A 420 -49.29 -8.73 -49.19
CA CYS A 420 -48.84 -8.31 -47.86
C CYS A 420 -47.83 -9.30 -47.26
N PHE A 421 -48.14 -10.59 -47.29
CA PHE A 421 -47.23 -11.63 -46.80
C PHE A 421 -45.90 -11.61 -47.54
N LEU A 422 -45.92 -11.56 -48.88
CA LEU A 422 -44.71 -11.50 -49.68
C LEU A 422 -43.86 -10.28 -49.31
N ASN A 423 -44.46 -9.10 -49.18
CA ASN A 423 -43.73 -7.88 -48.81
C ASN A 423 -43.05 -7.99 -47.44
N ASN A 424 -43.72 -8.58 -46.45
CA ASN A 424 -43.13 -8.77 -45.12
C ASN A 424 -41.93 -9.74 -45.18
N ILE A 425 -42.04 -10.84 -45.94
CA ILE A 425 -40.92 -11.77 -46.15
C ILE A 425 -39.76 -11.11 -46.91
N LEU A 426 -40.05 -10.27 -47.91
CA LEU A 426 -39.03 -9.51 -48.62
C LEU A 426 -38.30 -8.52 -47.70
N THR A 427 -39.01 -7.87 -46.78
CA THR A 427 -38.40 -7.04 -45.74
C THR A 427 -37.45 -7.86 -44.87
N ALA A 428 -37.89 -9.03 -44.40
CA ALA A 428 -37.04 -9.93 -43.62
C ALA A 428 -35.79 -10.40 -44.39
N PHE A 429 -35.92 -10.67 -45.70
CA PHE A 429 -34.80 -10.99 -46.58
C PHE A 429 -33.84 -9.81 -46.78
N ASN A 430 -34.36 -8.60 -46.93
CA ASN A 430 -33.54 -7.40 -47.11
C ASN A 430 -32.71 -7.10 -45.85
N ASP A 431 -33.29 -7.26 -44.67
CA ASP A 431 -32.57 -7.10 -43.40
C ASP A 431 -31.51 -8.19 -43.22
N LEU A 432 -31.86 -9.46 -43.48
CA LEU A 432 -30.91 -10.57 -43.41
C LEU A 432 -29.74 -10.40 -44.40
N ARG A 433 -29.98 -9.85 -45.60
CA ARG A 433 -28.96 -9.68 -46.64
C ARG A 433 -27.75 -8.90 -46.15
N LEU A 434 -27.94 -7.94 -45.25
CA LEU A 434 -26.86 -7.10 -44.71
C LEU A 434 -25.86 -7.92 -43.88
N CYS A 435 -26.34 -8.95 -43.18
CA CYS A 435 -25.53 -9.85 -42.38
C CYS A 435 -26.01 -11.30 -42.59
N CYS A 436 -25.63 -11.88 -43.74
CA CYS A 436 -26.08 -13.20 -44.19
C CYS A 436 -24.94 -14.25 -44.19
N PRO A 437 -24.51 -14.78 -43.04
CA PRO A 437 -23.51 -15.84 -43.00
C PRO A 437 -24.03 -17.13 -43.66
N ILE A 438 -23.18 -17.81 -44.42
CA ILE A 438 -23.53 -19.08 -45.09
C ILE A 438 -23.95 -20.17 -44.08
N GLY A 439 -23.48 -20.09 -42.83
CA GLY A 439 -23.89 -21.00 -41.76
C GLY A 439 -25.39 -20.93 -41.41
N VAL A 440 -26.12 -19.87 -41.79
CA VAL A 440 -27.53 -19.70 -41.41
C VAL A 440 -28.53 -20.30 -42.42
N VAL A 441 -28.06 -20.77 -43.59
CA VAL A 441 -28.89 -21.26 -44.70
C VAL A 441 -29.95 -22.26 -44.25
N GLU A 442 -29.55 -23.26 -43.47
CA GLU A 442 -30.44 -24.32 -43.01
C GLU A 442 -31.54 -23.78 -42.09
N ASN A 443 -31.18 -22.88 -41.16
CA ASN A 443 -32.12 -22.29 -40.21
C ASN A 443 -33.13 -21.38 -40.91
N VAL A 444 -32.65 -20.53 -41.82
CA VAL A 444 -33.48 -19.60 -42.60
C VAL A 444 -34.47 -20.36 -43.48
N THR A 445 -34.00 -21.39 -44.18
CA THR A 445 -34.86 -22.15 -45.09
C THR A 445 -35.88 -23.00 -44.34
N LYS A 446 -35.49 -23.64 -43.21
CA LYS A 446 -36.45 -24.34 -42.34
C LYS A 446 -37.51 -23.40 -41.79
N CYS A 447 -37.12 -22.21 -41.35
CA CYS A 447 -38.05 -21.20 -40.84
C CYS A 447 -39.06 -20.78 -41.92
N LEU A 448 -38.61 -20.58 -43.16
CA LEU A 448 -39.51 -20.24 -44.27
C LEU A 448 -40.42 -21.42 -44.64
N GLU A 449 -39.90 -22.65 -44.63
CA GLU A 449 -40.70 -23.86 -44.88
C GLU A 449 -41.82 -24.02 -43.83
N GLU A 450 -41.52 -23.79 -42.55
CA GLU A 450 -42.49 -23.80 -41.46
C GLU A 450 -43.55 -22.71 -41.63
N ALA A 451 -43.13 -21.48 -41.97
CA ALA A 451 -44.02 -20.37 -42.22
C ALA A 451 -45.00 -20.65 -43.37
N LEU A 452 -44.49 -21.18 -44.49
CA LEU A 452 -45.33 -21.51 -45.64
C LEU A 452 -46.28 -22.67 -45.36
N LYS A 453 -45.89 -23.65 -44.54
CA LYS A 453 -46.82 -24.68 -44.04
C LYS A 453 -47.94 -24.06 -43.20
N MET A 454 -47.66 -23.05 -42.39
CA MET A 454 -48.68 -22.34 -41.62
C MET A 454 -49.62 -21.55 -42.54
N VAL A 455 -49.08 -20.81 -43.52
CA VAL A 455 -49.88 -20.10 -44.54
C VAL A 455 -50.79 -21.07 -45.29
N THR A 456 -50.28 -22.21 -45.77
CA THR A 456 -51.10 -23.24 -46.43
C THR A 456 -52.22 -23.75 -45.53
N ARG A 457 -51.95 -24.00 -44.23
CA ARG A 457 -52.99 -24.40 -43.28
C ARG A 457 -54.07 -23.34 -43.11
N GLN A 458 -53.69 -22.06 -43.07
CA GLN A 458 -54.65 -20.96 -42.94
C GLN A 458 -55.54 -20.82 -44.19
N ILE A 459 -54.96 -20.99 -45.39
CA ILE A 459 -55.71 -21.02 -46.65
C ILE A 459 -56.74 -22.17 -46.65
N LEU A 460 -56.35 -23.36 -46.15
CA LEU A 460 -57.27 -24.50 -46.03
C LEU A 460 -58.38 -24.27 -45.01
N VAL A 461 -58.06 -23.66 -43.87
CA VAL A 461 -59.06 -23.29 -42.83
C VAL A 461 -60.06 -22.29 -43.40
N PHE A 462 -59.59 -21.29 -44.14
CA PHE A 462 -60.46 -20.32 -44.82
C PHE A 462 -61.38 -21.01 -45.83
N HIS A 463 -60.85 -21.90 -46.67
CA HIS A 463 -61.66 -22.68 -47.61
C HIS A 463 -62.75 -23.47 -46.88
N TRP A 464 -62.41 -24.24 -45.84
CA TRP A 464 -63.40 -25.03 -45.10
C TRP A 464 -64.45 -24.19 -44.38
N ALA A 465 -64.11 -22.97 -43.95
CA ALA A 465 -65.05 -22.07 -43.32
C ALA A 465 -66.08 -21.50 -44.32
N GLU A 466 -65.66 -21.24 -45.57
CA GLU A 466 -66.50 -20.55 -46.58
C GLU A 466 -66.98 -21.44 -47.75
N GLU A 467 -66.58 -22.72 -47.81
CA GLU A 467 -66.87 -23.64 -48.93
C GLU A 467 -68.36 -23.77 -49.24
N THR A 468 -69.22 -23.77 -48.21
CA THR A 468 -70.68 -23.83 -48.36
C THR A 468 -71.30 -22.49 -48.74
N ALA A 469 -70.60 -21.37 -48.54
CA ALA A 469 -71.07 -20.02 -48.79
C ALA A 469 -70.62 -19.46 -50.16
N PHE A 470 -69.61 -20.05 -50.80
CA PHE A 470 -69.09 -19.55 -52.08
C PHE A 470 -70.10 -19.65 -53.23
N SER A 471 -70.30 -18.52 -53.90
CA SER A 471 -70.85 -18.45 -55.26
C SER A 471 -69.90 -19.09 -56.28
N SER A 472 -70.40 -19.45 -57.46
CA SER A 472 -69.57 -20.01 -58.54
C SER A 472 -68.40 -19.09 -58.92
N ARG A 473 -68.57 -17.77 -58.79
CA ARG A 473 -67.54 -16.78 -59.09
C ARG A 473 -66.46 -16.72 -57.99
N GLU A 474 -66.84 -16.82 -56.73
CA GLU A 474 -65.90 -16.85 -55.60
C GLU A 474 -65.08 -18.14 -55.62
N LYS A 475 -65.66 -19.28 -56.05
CA LYS A 475 -64.91 -20.53 -56.26
C LYS A 475 -63.82 -20.37 -57.32
N GLU A 476 -64.12 -19.71 -58.44
CA GLU A 476 -63.11 -19.41 -59.47
C GLU A 476 -62.00 -18.49 -58.94
N LEU A 477 -62.36 -17.44 -58.18
CA LEU A 477 -61.39 -16.52 -57.58
C LEU A 477 -60.51 -17.22 -56.53
N PHE A 478 -61.08 -18.13 -55.75
CA PHE A 478 -60.32 -18.92 -54.78
C PHE A 478 -59.34 -19.89 -55.48
N ILE A 479 -59.73 -20.50 -56.60
CA ILE A 479 -58.81 -21.29 -57.43
C ILE A 479 -57.67 -20.41 -57.94
N GLN A 480 -57.98 -19.21 -58.43
CA GLN A 480 -56.95 -18.25 -58.88
C GLN A 480 -56.02 -17.82 -57.74
N PHE A 481 -56.54 -17.60 -56.53
CA PHE A 481 -55.76 -17.32 -55.32
C PHE A 481 -54.78 -18.47 -55.01
N CYS A 482 -55.26 -19.71 -55.03
CA CYS A 482 -54.44 -20.90 -54.81
C CYS A 482 -53.36 -21.06 -55.90
N CYS A 483 -53.70 -20.80 -57.17
CA CYS A 483 -52.74 -20.79 -58.27
C CYS A 483 -51.68 -19.70 -58.08
N ALA A 484 -52.07 -18.48 -57.71
CA ALA A 484 -51.14 -17.38 -57.45
C ALA A 484 -50.19 -17.72 -56.28
N TYR A 485 -50.68 -18.36 -55.22
CA TYR A 485 -49.82 -18.87 -54.14
C TYR A 485 -48.82 -19.93 -54.64
N ALA A 486 -49.29 -20.96 -55.35
CA ALA A 486 -48.48 -22.12 -55.73
C ALA A 486 -47.53 -21.90 -56.94
N GLU A 487 -47.93 -21.04 -57.87
CA GLU A 487 -47.25 -20.82 -59.14
C GLU A 487 -46.48 -19.50 -59.20
N ASP A 488 -46.90 -18.48 -58.48
CA ASP A 488 -46.23 -17.18 -58.48
C ASP A 488 -45.42 -16.94 -57.20
N LEU A 489 -46.05 -17.03 -56.02
CA LEU A 489 -45.42 -16.68 -54.74
C LEU A 489 -44.32 -17.68 -54.35
N LEU A 490 -44.62 -18.98 -54.31
CA LEU A 490 -43.63 -20.00 -53.90
C LEU A 490 -42.38 -20.01 -54.80
N PRO A 491 -42.50 -20.02 -56.16
CA PRO A 491 -41.33 -19.99 -57.01
C PRO A 491 -40.54 -18.68 -56.89
N PHE A 492 -41.22 -17.55 -56.67
CA PHE A 492 -40.54 -16.27 -56.46
C PHE A 492 -39.73 -16.25 -55.16
N LEU A 493 -40.29 -16.67 -54.03
CA LEU A 493 -39.56 -16.80 -52.76
C LEU A 493 -38.36 -17.74 -52.88
N ASN A 494 -38.51 -18.85 -53.61
CA ASN A 494 -37.42 -19.76 -53.90
C ASN A 494 -36.30 -19.09 -54.71
N ARG A 495 -36.62 -18.26 -55.71
CA ARG A 495 -35.62 -17.46 -56.44
C ARG A 495 -34.93 -16.45 -55.52
N CYS A 496 -35.67 -15.76 -54.64
CA CYS A 496 -35.09 -14.83 -53.66
C CYS A 496 -34.07 -15.53 -52.74
N LEU A 497 -34.39 -16.72 -52.22
CA LEU A 497 -33.45 -17.48 -51.41
C LEU A 497 -32.21 -17.94 -52.19
N GLN A 498 -32.35 -18.32 -53.47
CA GLN A 498 -31.20 -18.68 -54.31
C GLN A 498 -30.28 -17.48 -54.60
N VAL A 499 -30.82 -16.26 -54.59
CA VAL A 499 -30.02 -15.03 -54.69
C VAL A 499 -29.32 -14.72 -53.36
N LEU A 500 -29.99 -14.91 -52.22
CA LEU A 500 -29.38 -14.75 -50.89
C LEU A 500 -28.30 -15.80 -50.63
N PHE A 501 -28.51 -17.03 -51.09
CA PHE A 501 -27.60 -18.15 -50.91
C PHE A 501 -27.33 -18.84 -52.26
N PRO A 502 -26.33 -18.34 -53.03
CA PRO A 502 -26.02 -18.87 -54.35
C PRO A 502 -25.65 -20.37 -54.27
N PRO A 503 -26.34 -21.26 -55.02
CA PRO A 503 -26.10 -22.69 -54.98
C PRO A 503 -24.65 -23.10 -55.28
N ALA A 504 -23.98 -22.37 -56.17
CA ALA A 504 -22.57 -22.60 -56.51
C ALA A 504 -21.64 -22.36 -55.30
N GLN A 505 -21.90 -21.33 -54.49
CA GLN A 505 -21.12 -21.03 -53.29
C GLN A 505 -21.40 -22.06 -52.18
N LEU A 506 -22.63 -22.52 -52.06
CA LEU A 506 -23.01 -23.58 -51.11
C LEU A 506 -22.32 -24.91 -51.44
N ALA A 507 -22.31 -25.30 -52.72
CA ALA A 507 -21.68 -26.53 -53.18
C ALA A 507 -20.16 -26.53 -52.92
N LEU A 508 -19.50 -25.39 -53.12
CA LEU A 508 -18.07 -25.20 -52.84
C LEU A 508 -17.71 -25.38 -51.36
N ILE A 509 -18.56 -24.90 -50.44
CA ILE A 509 -18.26 -24.87 -49.01
C ILE A 509 -18.72 -26.14 -48.28
N LEU A 510 -19.83 -26.75 -48.73
CA LEU A 510 -20.44 -27.91 -48.08
C LEU A 510 -20.07 -29.25 -48.73
N GLY A 511 -19.35 -29.24 -49.86
CA GLY A 511 -19.00 -30.42 -50.65
C GLY A 511 -20.08 -30.82 -51.65
N GLU A 512 -19.67 -31.42 -52.78
CA GLU A 512 -20.50 -31.68 -53.97
C GLU A 512 -21.71 -32.61 -53.75
N ASP A 513 -21.79 -33.34 -52.63
CA ASP A 513 -22.91 -34.26 -52.31
C ASP A 513 -24.20 -33.52 -51.86
N SER A 514 -24.19 -32.20 -51.98
CA SER A 514 -25.25 -31.28 -51.57
C SER A 514 -26.37 -31.08 -52.58
N GLN A 515 -26.43 -31.83 -53.69
CA GLN A 515 -27.67 -31.93 -54.49
C GLN A 515 -28.85 -32.47 -53.65
N GLN A 516 -28.58 -33.32 -52.66
CA GLN A 516 -29.59 -33.77 -51.69
C GLN A 516 -29.96 -32.71 -50.64
N ARG A 517 -29.18 -31.62 -50.46
CA ARG A 517 -29.55 -30.49 -49.58
C ARG A 517 -30.11 -29.29 -50.34
N LEU A 518 -29.83 -29.17 -51.64
CA LEU A 518 -30.68 -28.45 -52.58
C LEU A 518 -32.12 -29.00 -52.62
N SER A 519 -32.37 -30.19 -52.04
CA SER A 519 -33.72 -30.64 -51.70
C SER A 519 -34.47 -29.74 -50.70
N LEU A 520 -33.80 -28.88 -49.93
CA LEU A 520 -34.46 -27.82 -49.13
C LEU A 520 -35.31 -26.89 -50.01
N PHE A 521 -34.85 -26.61 -51.23
CA PHE A 521 -35.57 -25.81 -52.24
C PHE A 521 -36.62 -26.65 -53.00
N LEU A 522 -36.41 -27.96 -53.10
CA LEU A 522 -37.42 -28.89 -53.67
C LEU A 522 -38.54 -29.25 -52.68
N ARG A 523 -38.36 -29.07 -51.37
CA ARG A 523 -39.42 -29.28 -50.36
C ARG A 523 -40.57 -28.30 -50.53
N LEU A 524 -40.28 -27.06 -50.94
CA LEU A 524 -41.29 -26.07 -51.34
C LEU A 524 -42.10 -26.52 -52.57
N LYS A 525 -41.49 -27.31 -53.47
CA LYS A 525 -42.19 -27.95 -54.59
C LYS A 525 -43.07 -29.13 -54.16
N ARG A 526 -42.81 -29.77 -53.00
CA ARG A 526 -43.65 -30.85 -52.44
C ARG A 526 -44.86 -30.35 -51.65
N THR A 527 -44.89 -29.06 -51.30
CA THR A 527 -46.07 -28.35 -50.78
C THR A 527 -47.01 -27.84 -51.87
N ARG A 528 -46.72 -28.10 -53.16
CA ARG A 528 -47.67 -27.93 -54.25
C ARG A 528 -48.75 -29.00 -54.22
#